data_AF-A0A0F7RW08-F1
#
_entry.id   AF-A0A0F7RW08-F1
#
_cell.length_a   1.000
_cell.length_b   1.000
_cell.length_c   1.000
_cell.angle_alpha   90.00
_cell.angle_beta   90.00
_cell.angle_gamma   90.00
#
_symmetry.space_group_name_H-M   'P 1'
#
loop_
_entity.id
_entity.type
_entity.pdbx_description
1 polymer ?
#
loop_
_entity_poly.entity_id
_entity_poly.type
_entity_poly.pdbx_seq_one_letter_code
_entity_poly.pdbx_strand_id
1 'polypeptide(L)'
;MLVETYNGITGRKARQVALILSNQTSVVANTSRADTILCNLAEAYPTNNATSNAAAARNATLFDWTTHESQAKTDDTAATPDTNGTSSKLPQQFVVQAGRSNITLFSNTAGYGPDQVRHDLHVIRKWAGDLDQLATRALLDETVAAIMSASARYYPELSTRDAARVIMADIKAESDFDSDNISGGRLDSGSSWGLMQVSPFGSGELTLFQQHATVRRNTYSWSGQYNVTTTPSTFGAGPLLDWDTGKLLNIQALTNDDLFRPWINVHVATWIQSNLARTSSQDPYTWPTVYPLSNIARNSGKYARTAAWNAVDVALVGAGLPRSFLTALGSWVAGPAVDGYGSYTQPGDDVSKPYFSNIAAGLSVLYNATVQPAWLNTLTLHAGLVDYH
;
A
#
# COMPACT_ATOMS: atom_id res chain seq x y z
N MET A 1 13.95 -28.58 -20.05
CA MET A 1 14.62 -29.68 -19.32
C MET A 1 14.61 -29.26 -17.86
N LEU A 2 13.79 -29.90 -17.02
CA LEU A 2 13.75 -29.65 -15.58
C LEU A 2 15.10 -30.11 -15.01
N VAL A 3 15.81 -29.23 -14.30
CA VAL A 3 17.07 -29.59 -13.65
C VAL A 3 16.86 -29.59 -12.14
N GLU A 4 17.34 -30.65 -11.52
CA GLU A 4 17.08 -31.08 -10.17
C GLU A 4 17.46 -30.05 -9.11
N THR A 5 16.56 -29.92 -8.16
CA THR A 5 16.59 -29.00 -7.03
C THR A 5 17.68 -29.36 -6.02
N TYR A 6 18.34 -28.37 -5.44
CA TYR A 6 18.96 -28.55 -4.12
C TYR A 6 17.83 -28.64 -3.08
N ASN A 7 17.43 -29.85 -2.69
CA ASN A 7 16.38 -30.12 -1.70
C ASN A 7 15.06 -29.33 -1.92
N GLY A 8 14.59 -29.22 -3.15
CA GLY A 8 13.32 -28.54 -3.48
C GLY A 8 13.36 -27.00 -3.57
N ILE A 9 14.53 -26.36 -3.50
CA ILE A 9 14.64 -24.88 -3.44
C ILE A 9 14.98 -24.27 -4.82
N THR A 10 14.22 -23.27 -5.26
CA THR A 10 14.41 -22.58 -6.56
C THR A 10 15.40 -21.39 -6.49
N GLY A 11 15.90 -20.96 -7.65
CA GLY A 11 17.15 -20.19 -7.81
C GLY A 11 17.34 -18.93 -6.95
N ARG A 12 16.29 -18.16 -6.62
CA ARG A 12 16.41 -16.97 -5.75
C ARG A 12 16.58 -17.36 -4.27
N LYS A 13 15.87 -18.40 -3.82
CA LYS A 13 15.96 -18.96 -2.47
C LYS A 13 17.29 -19.68 -2.24
N ALA A 14 17.82 -20.40 -3.24
CA ALA A 14 19.13 -21.06 -3.14
C ALA A 14 20.29 -20.03 -2.99
N ARG A 15 20.22 -18.88 -3.69
CA ARG A 15 21.19 -17.78 -3.53
C ARG A 15 21.13 -17.14 -2.15
N GLN A 16 19.93 -16.95 -1.59
CA GLN A 16 19.76 -16.42 -0.23
C GLN A 16 20.29 -17.39 0.83
N VAL A 17 20.05 -18.70 0.68
CA VAL A 17 20.62 -19.72 1.58
C VAL A 17 22.14 -19.75 1.51
N ALA A 18 22.73 -19.64 0.31
CA ALA A 18 24.19 -19.55 0.16
C ALA A 18 24.76 -18.29 0.84
N LEU A 19 24.09 -17.14 0.73
CA LEU A 19 24.50 -15.90 1.40
C LEU A 19 24.47 -16.06 2.93
N ILE A 20 23.41 -16.65 3.47
CA ILE A 20 23.26 -16.89 4.91
C ILE A 20 24.34 -17.86 5.42
N LEU A 21 24.62 -18.95 4.69
CA LEU A 21 25.66 -19.92 5.05
C LEU A 21 27.07 -19.31 4.96
N SER A 22 27.32 -18.45 3.96
CA SER A 22 28.61 -17.76 3.79
C SER A 22 28.91 -16.75 4.91
N ASN A 23 27.86 -16.16 5.50
CA ASN A 23 27.98 -15.23 6.62
C ASN A 23 28.12 -15.91 7.99
N GLN A 24 27.97 -17.25 8.06
CA GLN A 24 28.25 -18.05 9.26
C GLN A 24 29.69 -18.60 9.23
N THR A 25 30.67 -17.68 9.17
CA THR A 25 32.10 -17.96 8.92
C THR A 25 32.80 -18.82 9.98
N SER A 26 32.14 -19.13 11.10
CA SER A 26 32.70 -19.95 12.19
C SER A 26 32.54 -21.46 12.01
N VAL A 27 31.88 -21.93 10.94
CA VAL A 27 31.65 -23.35 10.69
C VAL A 27 32.13 -23.74 9.29
N VAL A 28 33.29 -24.40 9.20
CA VAL A 28 33.94 -24.83 7.94
C VAL A 28 33.01 -25.64 7.02
N ALA A 29 32.06 -26.39 7.59
CA ALA A 29 31.06 -27.15 6.83
C ALA A 29 30.04 -26.26 6.09
N ASN A 30 29.81 -25.03 6.54
CA ASN A 30 28.87 -24.09 5.93
C ASN A 30 29.50 -23.35 4.73
N THR A 31 30.79 -23.06 4.78
CA THR A 31 31.54 -22.49 3.64
C THR A 31 31.54 -23.45 2.46
N SER A 32 31.90 -24.73 2.67
CA SER A 32 31.90 -25.75 1.62
C SER A 32 30.49 -25.99 1.03
N ARG A 33 29.44 -25.89 1.85
CA ARG A 33 28.05 -25.97 1.39
C ARG A 33 27.61 -24.76 0.58
N ALA A 34 27.99 -23.55 0.98
CA ALA A 34 27.72 -22.33 0.23
C ALA A 34 28.38 -22.37 -1.16
N ASP A 35 29.65 -22.77 -1.23
CA ASP A 35 30.39 -22.88 -2.50
C ASP A 35 29.77 -23.92 -3.44
N THR A 36 29.32 -25.05 -2.90
CA THR A 36 28.62 -26.08 -3.69
C THR A 36 27.29 -25.57 -4.25
N ILE A 37 26.51 -24.83 -3.45
CA ILE A 37 25.24 -24.24 -3.90
C ILE A 37 25.48 -23.20 -5.00
N LEU A 38 26.49 -22.34 -4.84
CA LEU A 38 26.83 -21.31 -5.82
C LEU A 38 27.36 -21.89 -7.13
N CYS A 39 28.19 -22.94 -7.08
CA CYS A 39 28.65 -23.66 -8.28
C CYS A 39 27.48 -24.32 -9.03
N ASN A 40 26.58 -25.02 -8.34
CA ASN A 40 25.42 -25.66 -8.97
C ASN A 40 24.46 -24.63 -9.59
N LEU A 41 24.35 -23.44 -8.99
CA LEU A 41 23.58 -22.32 -9.55
C LEU A 41 24.22 -21.71 -10.81
N ALA A 42 25.55 -21.64 -10.86
CA ALA A 42 26.28 -21.16 -12.02
C ALA A 42 26.17 -22.13 -13.21
N GLU A 43 26.13 -23.43 -12.94
CA GLU A 43 25.92 -24.48 -13.93
C GLU A 43 24.46 -24.51 -14.44
N ALA A 44 23.48 -24.27 -13.56
CA ALA A 44 22.06 -24.25 -13.91
C ALA A 44 21.59 -22.97 -14.65
N TYR A 45 22.31 -21.85 -14.49
CA TYR A 45 21.96 -20.55 -15.11
C TYR A 45 23.17 -19.89 -15.80
N PRO A 46 23.67 -20.46 -16.92
CA PRO A 46 24.89 -19.99 -17.57
C PRO A 46 24.75 -18.64 -18.32
N THR A 47 23.54 -18.10 -18.49
CA THR A 47 23.25 -16.96 -19.40
C THR A 47 23.10 -15.59 -18.73
N ASN A 48 23.54 -15.39 -17.49
CA ASN A 48 23.57 -14.04 -16.90
C ASN A 48 24.67 -13.12 -17.47
N ASN A 49 25.36 -13.54 -18.53
CA ASN A 49 26.19 -12.66 -19.37
C ASN A 49 25.68 -12.68 -20.82
N ALA A 50 25.30 -11.50 -21.30
CA ALA A 50 25.15 -11.04 -22.69
C ALA A 50 23.75 -11.00 -23.38
N THR A 51 23.39 -9.76 -23.73
CA THR A 51 22.82 -9.25 -24.99
C THR A 51 21.35 -9.46 -25.37
N SER A 52 20.69 -8.30 -25.55
CA SER A 52 19.50 -8.01 -26.33
C SER A 52 19.47 -8.72 -27.70
N ASN A 53 18.35 -9.41 -28.03
CA ASN A 53 17.76 -9.50 -29.39
C ASN A 53 16.59 -10.50 -29.55
N ALA A 54 15.99 -11.05 -28.50
CA ALA A 54 14.92 -12.04 -28.64
C ALA A 54 13.48 -11.53 -28.28
N ALA A 55 13.31 -10.26 -27.93
CA ALA A 55 12.01 -9.72 -27.48
C ALA A 55 11.02 -9.38 -28.62
N ALA A 56 11.41 -9.50 -29.90
CA ALA A 56 10.63 -8.94 -31.01
C ALA A 56 9.49 -9.83 -31.55
N ALA A 57 9.30 -11.07 -31.07
CA ALA A 57 8.42 -12.04 -31.75
C ALA A 57 7.12 -12.44 -31.03
N ARG A 58 6.72 -11.79 -29.91
CA ARG A 58 5.51 -12.18 -29.16
C ARG A 58 4.43 -11.09 -28.99
N ASN A 59 4.44 -10.05 -29.83
CA ASN A 59 3.52 -8.90 -29.73
C ASN A 59 2.21 -9.01 -30.53
N ALA A 60 1.74 -10.21 -30.87
CA ALA A 60 0.56 -10.36 -31.72
C ALA A 60 -0.57 -11.15 -31.04
N THR A 61 -1.18 -10.60 -29.99
CA THR A 61 -2.58 -10.89 -29.56
C THR A 61 -3.11 -9.99 -28.42
N LEU A 62 -2.35 -9.03 -27.88
CA LEU A 62 -2.88 -8.12 -26.85
C LEU A 62 -3.71 -6.97 -27.47
N PHE A 63 -4.96 -6.87 -26.97
CA PHE A 63 -5.99 -5.88 -27.28
C PHE A 63 -5.46 -4.47 -27.62
N ASP A 64 -6.01 -3.90 -28.69
CA ASP A 64 -5.75 -2.52 -29.14
C ASP A 64 -6.52 -1.50 -28.28
N TRP A 65 -5.80 -0.68 -27.53
CA TRP A 65 -6.33 0.35 -26.62
C TRP A 65 -6.22 1.78 -27.18
N THR A 66 -5.87 1.96 -28.46
CA THR A 66 -5.52 3.28 -29.02
C THR A 66 -6.73 4.18 -29.37
N THR A 67 -7.96 3.76 -29.10
CA THR A 67 -9.16 4.49 -29.59
C THR A 67 -9.65 5.66 -28.74
N HIS A 68 -8.96 6.07 -27.66
CA HIS A 68 -9.37 7.22 -26.84
C HIS A 68 -8.30 8.30 -26.55
N GLU A 69 -7.22 8.37 -27.35
CA GLU A 69 -6.16 9.38 -27.17
C GLU A 69 -6.51 10.82 -27.59
N SER A 70 -7.77 11.14 -27.88
CA SER A 70 -8.17 12.48 -28.34
C SER A 70 -9.13 13.18 -27.40
N GLN A 71 -8.70 13.50 -26.16
CA GLN A 71 -9.27 14.62 -25.36
C GLN A 71 -8.53 14.89 -24.03
N ALA A 72 -7.20 15.01 -24.06
CA ALA A 72 -6.47 15.59 -22.92
C ALA A 72 -5.34 16.49 -23.42
N LYS A 73 -5.69 17.73 -23.75
CA LYS A 73 -4.71 18.81 -23.91
C LYS A 73 -5.24 20.08 -23.25
N THR A 74 -4.31 20.76 -22.59
CA THR A 74 -4.34 22.09 -21.95
C THR A 74 -5.06 22.20 -20.61
N ASP A 75 -4.30 22.10 -19.51
CA ASP A 75 -3.87 23.29 -18.74
C ASP A 75 -2.89 22.89 -17.62
N ASP A 76 -1.60 22.92 -17.96
CA ASP A 76 -0.50 22.96 -16.99
C ASP A 76 -0.18 24.43 -16.71
N THR A 77 -0.57 24.92 -15.54
CA THR A 77 0.08 26.08 -14.93
C THR A 77 0.30 25.81 -13.46
N ALA A 78 1.56 25.97 -13.06
CA ALA A 78 2.12 25.73 -11.75
C ALA A 78 1.27 26.31 -10.60
N ALA A 79 0.93 25.47 -9.62
CA ALA A 79 0.27 25.89 -8.40
C ALA A 79 1.32 26.31 -7.36
N THR A 80 1.44 27.62 -7.15
CA THR A 80 1.97 28.25 -5.93
C THR A 80 1.16 27.81 -4.70
N PRO A 81 1.76 27.78 -3.49
CA PRO A 81 1.07 27.32 -2.28
C PRO A 81 0.09 28.40 -1.82
N ASP A 82 -1.20 28.16 -2.02
CA ASP A 82 -2.25 29.08 -1.59
C ASP A 82 -2.51 28.90 -0.09
N THR A 83 -2.28 29.98 0.66
CA THR A 83 -2.59 30.10 2.08
C THR A 83 -3.90 30.87 2.20
N ASN A 84 -4.88 30.24 2.86
CA ASN A 84 -6.20 30.76 3.27
C ASN A 84 -7.38 30.51 2.32
N GLY A 85 -8.37 29.76 2.80
CA GLY A 85 -9.74 29.77 2.26
C GLY A 85 -10.28 28.38 1.91
N THR A 86 -10.98 27.76 2.85
CA THR A 86 -11.77 26.53 2.69
C THR A 86 -12.88 26.69 1.65
N SER A 87 -12.55 26.48 0.37
CA SER A 87 -13.52 26.03 -0.63
C SER A 87 -13.14 24.61 -1.08
N SER A 88 -13.51 23.63 -0.25
CA SER A 88 -13.45 22.22 -0.66
C SER A 88 -14.38 22.06 -1.84
N LYS A 89 -13.84 21.91 -3.05
CA LYS A 89 -14.60 21.39 -4.18
C LYS A 89 -15.15 20.04 -3.73
N LEU A 90 -16.46 19.83 -3.91
CA LEU A 90 -17.10 18.54 -3.60
C LEU A 90 -16.39 17.45 -4.41
N PRO A 91 -16.05 16.30 -3.78
CA PRO A 91 -15.40 15.22 -4.49
C PRO A 91 -16.27 14.76 -5.67
N GLN A 92 -15.63 14.55 -6.81
CA GLN A 92 -16.23 13.94 -7.99
C GLN A 92 -16.66 12.51 -7.65
N GLN A 93 -17.87 12.13 -8.07
CA GLN A 93 -18.44 10.81 -7.82
C GLN A 93 -18.46 10.00 -9.11
N PHE A 94 -18.08 8.73 -9.02
CA PHE A 94 -18.06 7.80 -10.12
C PHE A 94 -18.82 6.55 -9.71
N VAL A 95 -19.84 6.16 -10.47
CA VAL A 95 -20.55 4.90 -10.23
C VAL A 95 -19.91 3.83 -11.11
N VAL A 96 -19.36 2.78 -10.50
CA VAL A 96 -18.77 1.64 -11.20
C VAL A 96 -19.60 0.39 -10.96
N GLN A 97 -19.69 -0.44 -12.01
CA GLN A 97 -20.29 -1.77 -11.91
C GLN A 97 -19.28 -2.69 -11.18
N ALA A 98 -19.63 -3.07 -9.96
CA ALA A 98 -18.85 -3.89 -9.06
C ALA A 98 -19.51 -5.27 -8.92
N GLY A 99 -19.02 -6.26 -9.67
CA GLY A 99 -19.64 -7.58 -9.73
C GLY A 99 -21.15 -7.51 -10.02
N ARG A 100 -21.98 -7.83 -9.01
CA ARG A 100 -23.45 -7.82 -9.08
C ARG A 100 -24.09 -6.49 -8.65
N SER A 101 -23.30 -5.46 -8.38
CA SER A 101 -23.75 -4.23 -7.73
C SER A 101 -23.13 -2.97 -8.34
N ASN A 102 -23.59 -1.81 -7.87
CA ASN A 102 -22.98 -0.51 -8.19
C ASN A 102 -22.29 0.03 -6.94
N ILE A 103 -21.04 0.44 -7.07
CA ILE A 103 -20.29 1.13 -6.01
C ILE A 103 -20.01 2.56 -6.45
N THR A 104 -20.16 3.50 -5.51
CA THR A 104 -19.78 4.90 -5.73
C THR A 104 -18.35 5.10 -5.25
N LEU A 105 -17.48 5.51 -6.16
CA LEU A 105 -16.10 5.92 -5.89
C LEU A 105 -16.01 7.44 -5.86
N PHE A 106 -15.07 7.96 -5.09
CA PHE A 106 -14.87 9.40 -4.89
C PHE A 106 -13.48 9.83 -5.34
N SER A 107 -13.36 11.06 -5.85
CA SER A 107 -12.08 11.71 -6.11
C SER A 107 -12.14 13.18 -5.77
N ASN A 108 -11.18 13.66 -5.00
CA ASN A 108 -10.97 15.10 -4.77
C ASN A 108 -10.02 15.74 -5.81
N THR A 109 -9.52 14.96 -6.78
CA THR A 109 -8.66 15.45 -7.87
C THR A 109 -9.48 15.58 -9.15
N ALA A 110 -9.61 16.80 -9.66
CA ALA A 110 -10.36 17.06 -10.88
C ALA A 110 -9.80 16.25 -12.07
N GLY A 111 -10.68 15.51 -12.76
CA GLY A 111 -10.31 14.76 -13.95
C GLY A 111 -9.52 13.48 -13.67
N TYR A 112 -9.42 13.06 -12.41
CA TYR A 112 -8.77 11.81 -12.02
C TYR A 112 -9.82 10.83 -11.49
N GLY A 113 -10.26 9.92 -12.35
CA GLY A 113 -11.26 8.89 -12.06
C GLY A 113 -10.77 7.48 -12.44
N PRO A 114 -11.70 6.51 -12.54
CA PRO A 114 -11.36 5.11 -12.82
C PRO A 114 -10.51 4.92 -14.09
N ASP A 115 -10.74 5.73 -15.12
CA ASP A 115 -9.99 5.63 -16.38
C ASP A 115 -8.54 6.11 -16.24
N GLN A 116 -8.29 7.16 -15.46
CA GLN A 116 -6.93 7.62 -15.15
C GLN A 116 -6.21 6.60 -14.26
N VAL A 117 -6.88 6.02 -13.27
CA VAL A 117 -6.32 4.95 -12.44
C VAL A 117 -5.95 3.73 -13.30
N ARG A 118 -6.82 3.34 -14.25
CA ARG A 118 -6.55 2.25 -15.20
C ARG A 118 -5.37 2.56 -16.11
N HIS A 119 -5.27 3.79 -16.61
CA HIS A 119 -4.15 4.24 -17.41
C HIS A 119 -2.83 4.20 -16.62
N ASP A 120 -2.81 4.74 -15.42
CA ASP A 120 -1.62 4.75 -14.55
C ASP A 120 -1.18 3.32 -14.23
N LEU A 121 -2.11 2.40 -13.92
CA LEU A 121 -1.82 0.97 -13.75
C LEU A 121 -1.19 0.35 -15.00
N HIS A 122 -1.71 0.66 -16.19
CA HIS A 122 -1.11 0.18 -17.44
C HIS A 122 0.33 0.68 -17.60
N VAL A 123 0.57 1.97 -17.34
CA VAL A 123 1.88 2.61 -17.49
C VAL A 123 2.92 1.98 -16.56
N ILE A 124 2.63 1.86 -15.26
CA ILE A 124 3.59 1.30 -14.30
C ILE A 124 3.84 -0.20 -14.54
N ARG A 125 2.81 -0.97 -14.89
CA ARG A 125 2.94 -2.40 -15.21
C ARG A 125 3.75 -2.63 -16.47
N LYS A 126 3.53 -1.80 -17.50
CA LYS A 126 4.32 -1.83 -18.73
C LYS A 126 5.79 -1.53 -18.47
N TRP A 127 6.09 -0.52 -17.65
CA TRP A 127 7.46 -0.20 -17.25
C TRP A 127 8.13 -1.36 -16.52
N ALA A 128 7.37 -2.03 -15.66
CA ALA A 128 7.87 -3.14 -14.87
C ALA A 128 8.03 -4.46 -15.63
N GLY A 129 7.34 -4.62 -16.76
CA GLY A 129 7.27 -5.88 -17.50
C GLY A 129 6.11 -6.80 -17.08
N ASP A 130 5.19 -6.32 -16.24
CA ASP A 130 4.13 -7.09 -15.59
C ASP A 130 2.77 -6.92 -16.29
N LEU A 131 2.75 -6.83 -17.63
CA LEU A 131 1.51 -6.69 -18.41
C LEU A 131 0.65 -7.97 -18.45
N ASP A 132 1.23 -9.10 -18.08
CA ASP A 132 0.56 -10.39 -17.90
C ASP A 132 -0.12 -10.53 -16.54
N GLN A 133 0.20 -9.68 -15.56
CA GLN A 133 -0.53 -9.62 -14.29
C GLN A 133 -1.91 -8.97 -14.45
N LEU A 134 -2.79 -9.04 -13.45
CA LEU A 134 -4.15 -8.45 -13.51
C LEU A 134 -4.84 -8.65 -14.88
N ALA A 135 -4.67 -9.84 -15.49
CA ALA A 135 -4.84 -10.03 -16.93
C ALA A 135 -6.30 -9.96 -17.39
N THR A 136 -7.23 -10.19 -16.45
CA THR A 136 -8.66 -10.18 -16.75
C THR A 136 -9.23 -8.80 -16.47
N ARG A 137 -10.26 -8.43 -17.24
CA ARG A 137 -10.97 -7.16 -17.06
C ARG A 137 -11.57 -7.05 -15.65
N ALA A 138 -12.13 -8.14 -15.13
CA ALA A 138 -12.73 -8.19 -13.80
C ALA A 138 -11.70 -7.90 -12.70
N LEU A 139 -10.54 -8.56 -12.76
CA LEU A 139 -9.46 -8.36 -11.80
C LEU A 139 -8.91 -6.94 -11.87
N LEU A 140 -8.69 -6.41 -13.09
CA LEU A 140 -8.24 -5.04 -13.29
C LEU A 140 -9.26 -4.02 -12.77
N ASP A 141 -10.56 -4.19 -13.04
CA ASP A 141 -11.60 -3.26 -12.60
C ASP A 141 -11.77 -3.27 -11.08
N GLU A 142 -11.64 -4.44 -10.43
CA GLU A 142 -11.61 -4.54 -8.97
C GLU A 142 -10.39 -3.81 -8.40
N THR A 143 -9.19 -4.02 -8.95
CA THR A 143 -7.98 -3.32 -8.51
C THR A 143 -8.09 -1.80 -8.69
N VAL A 144 -8.62 -1.33 -9.83
CA VAL A 144 -8.87 0.11 -10.08
C VAL A 144 -9.81 0.68 -9.01
N ALA A 145 -10.91 -0.01 -8.73
CA ALA A 145 -11.88 0.45 -7.75
C ALA A 145 -11.29 0.43 -6.33
N ALA A 146 -10.54 -0.60 -5.97
CA ALA A 146 -9.90 -0.74 -4.66
C ALA A 146 -8.91 0.40 -4.40
N ILE A 147 -8.03 0.71 -5.36
CA ILE A 147 -7.05 1.80 -5.26
C ILE A 147 -7.76 3.14 -5.10
N MET A 148 -8.78 3.41 -5.93
CA MET A 148 -9.50 4.68 -5.88
C MET A 148 -10.30 4.84 -4.58
N SER A 149 -10.99 3.79 -4.15
CA SER A 149 -11.74 3.74 -2.89
C SER A 149 -10.82 3.97 -1.69
N ALA A 150 -9.71 3.22 -1.59
CA ALA A 150 -8.73 3.35 -0.51
C ALA A 150 -8.10 4.75 -0.47
N SER A 151 -7.76 5.31 -1.64
CA SER A 151 -7.18 6.66 -1.76
C SER A 151 -8.09 7.72 -1.12
N ALA A 152 -9.36 7.76 -1.53
CA ALA A 152 -10.31 8.75 -1.02
C ALA A 152 -10.71 8.48 0.45
N ARG A 153 -10.80 7.21 0.84
CA ARG A 153 -11.28 6.80 2.16
C ARG A 153 -10.27 7.04 3.27
N TYR A 154 -9.01 6.68 3.04
CA TYR A 154 -7.96 6.66 4.07
C TYR A 154 -7.00 7.85 4.02
N TYR A 155 -6.95 8.57 2.88
CA TYR A 155 -6.10 9.73 2.67
C TYR A 155 -6.89 10.97 2.17
N PRO A 156 -7.98 11.36 2.85
CA PRO A 156 -8.87 12.43 2.39
C PRO A 156 -8.21 13.81 2.28
N GLU A 157 -7.12 14.05 3.01
CA GLU A 157 -6.34 15.29 2.95
C GLU A 157 -5.37 15.38 1.76
N LEU A 158 -5.08 14.26 1.09
CA LEU A 158 -4.21 14.23 -0.07
C LEU A 158 -5.03 14.29 -1.36
N SER A 159 -4.39 14.68 -2.45
CA SER A 159 -4.99 14.48 -3.76
C SER A 159 -5.19 12.99 -4.01
N THR A 160 -6.36 12.62 -4.54
CA THR A 160 -6.70 11.22 -4.86
C THR A 160 -5.69 10.64 -5.85
N ARG A 161 -5.18 11.47 -6.76
CA ARG A 161 -4.09 11.09 -7.68
C ARG A 161 -2.82 10.68 -6.94
N ASP A 162 -2.36 11.48 -5.98
CA ASP A 162 -1.09 11.20 -5.30
C ASP A 162 -1.20 9.92 -4.47
N ALA A 163 -2.28 9.78 -3.68
CA ALA A 163 -2.53 8.58 -2.89
C ALA A 163 -2.65 7.33 -3.78
N ALA A 164 -3.39 7.41 -4.89
CA ALA A 164 -3.57 6.28 -5.81
C ALA A 164 -2.24 5.83 -6.43
N ARG A 165 -1.42 6.78 -6.86
CA ARG A 165 -0.10 6.48 -7.46
C ARG A 165 0.87 5.87 -6.46
N VAL A 166 0.84 6.31 -5.20
CA VAL A 166 1.65 5.68 -4.14
C VAL A 166 1.18 4.25 -3.89
N ILE A 167 -0.13 4.00 -3.78
CA ILE A 167 -0.67 2.64 -3.62
C ILE A 167 -0.24 1.75 -4.80
N MET A 168 -0.30 2.24 -6.04
CA MET A 168 0.18 1.48 -7.21
C MET A 168 1.67 1.16 -7.15
N ALA A 169 2.49 2.13 -6.75
CA ALA A 169 3.93 1.95 -6.62
C ALA A 169 4.28 0.97 -5.49
N ASP A 170 3.48 0.95 -4.43
CA ASP A 170 3.60 -0.01 -3.33
C ASP A 170 3.21 -1.43 -3.79
N ILE A 171 2.08 -1.60 -4.48
CA ILE A 171 1.71 -2.89 -5.10
C ILE A 171 2.84 -3.42 -6.00
N LYS A 172 3.45 -2.53 -6.79
CA LYS A 172 4.61 -2.91 -7.62
C LYS A 172 5.81 -3.34 -6.78
N ALA A 173 6.08 -2.69 -5.65
CA ALA A 173 7.20 -3.02 -4.79
C ALA A 173 6.98 -4.33 -4.02
N GLU A 174 5.73 -4.62 -3.67
CA GLU A 174 5.35 -5.75 -2.81
C GLU A 174 5.11 -7.05 -3.60
N SER A 175 4.41 -6.99 -4.73
CA SER A 175 3.96 -8.21 -5.42
C SER A 175 4.20 -8.26 -6.92
N ASP A 176 4.83 -7.25 -7.52
CA ASP A 176 4.91 -7.13 -8.99
C ASP A 176 3.52 -7.19 -9.65
N PHE A 177 2.47 -6.71 -8.95
CA PHE A 177 1.05 -6.81 -9.36
C PHE A 177 0.45 -8.21 -9.40
N ASP A 178 1.15 -9.23 -8.92
CA ASP A 178 0.59 -10.57 -8.75
C ASP A 178 -0.37 -10.58 -7.55
N SER A 179 -1.66 -10.80 -7.82
CA SER A 179 -2.73 -10.83 -6.81
C SER A 179 -2.74 -12.12 -5.99
N ASP A 180 -2.09 -13.17 -6.49
CA ASP A 180 -2.02 -14.50 -5.86
C ASP A 180 -0.67 -14.74 -5.17
N ASN A 181 0.19 -13.71 -5.14
CA ASN A 181 1.53 -13.81 -4.57
C ASN A 181 1.51 -14.15 -3.08
N ILE A 182 2.31 -15.13 -2.69
CA ILE A 182 2.55 -15.50 -1.30
C ILE A 182 4.06 -15.43 -1.04
N SER A 183 4.50 -14.53 -0.17
CA SER A 183 5.91 -14.44 0.20
C SER A 183 6.35 -15.65 1.02
N GLY A 184 7.67 -15.86 1.06
CA GLY A 184 8.27 -16.76 2.05
C GLY A 184 8.01 -16.23 3.46
N GLY A 185 7.69 -17.13 4.39
CA GLY A 185 7.44 -16.74 5.77
C GLY A 185 8.65 -16.05 6.40
N ARG A 186 8.45 -14.84 6.95
CA ARG A 186 9.45 -14.18 7.80
C ARG A 186 9.39 -14.74 9.22
N LEU A 187 10.49 -14.61 9.95
CA LEU A 187 10.66 -15.23 11.27
C LEU A 187 9.65 -14.73 12.31
N ASP A 188 9.16 -13.51 12.13
CA ASP A 188 8.27 -12.76 13.01
C ASP A 188 6.88 -12.51 12.40
N SER A 189 6.81 -12.24 11.09
CA SER A 189 5.55 -11.89 10.42
C SER A 189 4.91 -13.05 9.65
N GLY A 190 5.52 -14.23 9.51
CA GLY A 190 4.94 -15.29 8.67
C GLY A 190 4.88 -14.89 7.18
N SER A 191 4.06 -15.58 6.38
CA SER A 191 3.92 -15.27 4.94
C SER A 191 2.95 -14.12 4.70
N SER A 192 3.23 -13.31 3.69
CA SER A 192 2.42 -12.17 3.23
C SER A 192 1.74 -12.48 1.90
N TRP A 193 0.50 -12.03 1.74
CA TRP A 193 -0.43 -12.51 0.72
C TRP A 193 -0.97 -11.35 -0.13
N GLY A 194 -1.11 -11.59 -1.43
CA GLY A 194 -1.76 -10.69 -2.39
C GLY A 194 -0.98 -9.42 -2.76
N LEU A 195 -1.70 -8.46 -3.35
CA LEU A 195 -1.11 -7.29 -4.03
C LEU A 195 -0.19 -6.42 -3.16
N MET A 196 -0.59 -6.20 -1.91
CA MET A 196 0.13 -5.36 -0.95
C MET A 196 0.73 -6.19 0.19
N GLN A 197 0.87 -7.50 -0.02
CA GLN A 197 1.60 -8.39 0.88
C GLN A 197 1.12 -8.29 2.35
N VAL A 198 -0.20 -8.39 2.53
CA VAL A 198 -0.83 -8.42 3.85
C VAL A 198 -0.52 -9.75 4.53
N SER A 199 0.00 -9.73 5.76
CA SER A 199 0.27 -10.95 6.50
C SER A 199 -0.89 -11.39 7.40
N PRO A 200 -1.54 -12.54 7.13
CA PRO A 200 -2.55 -13.09 8.03
C PRO A 200 -1.97 -13.75 9.29
N PHE A 201 -0.68 -14.09 9.29
CA PHE A 201 0.01 -14.77 10.38
C PHE A 201 1.08 -13.85 10.99
N GLY A 202 1.69 -14.21 12.13
CA GLY A 202 2.78 -13.41 12.72
C GLY A 202 2.36 -11.99 13.16
N SER A 203 2.40 -11.02 12.23
CA SER A 203 1.89 -9.65 12.44
C SER A 203 0.36 -9.57 12.50
N GLY A 204 -0.35 -10.56 11.92
CA GLY A 204 -1.79 -10.73 12.12
C GLY A 204 -2.64 -9.57 11.59
N GLU A 205 -2.24 -8.97 10.47
CA GLU A 205 -2.81 -7.75 9.91
C GLU A 205 -4.29 -7.89 9.55
N LEU A 206 -4.69 -9.04 9.00
CA LEU A 206 -6.11 -9.34 8.78
C LEU A 206 -6.87 -9.35 10.10
N THR A 207 -6.33 -10.00 11.13
CA THR A 207 -6.95 -10.04 12.47
C THR A 207 -7.08 -8.63 13.07
N LEU A 208 -6.05 -7.80 12.93
CA LEU A 208 -6.06 -6.41 13.40
C LEU A 208 -7.19 -5.62 12.71
N PHE A 209 -7.32 -5.75 11.39
CA PHE A 209 -8.41 -5.13 10.64
C PHE A 209 -9.79 -5.65 11.09
N GLN A 210 -9.94 -6.96 11.27
CA GLN A 210 -11.18 -7.58 11.73
C GLN A 210 -11.61 -7.07 13.10
N GLN A 211 -10.66 -6.90 14.02
CA GLN A 211 -10.95 -6.50 15.39
C GLN A 211 -11.30 -5.02 15.51
N HIS A 212 -10.64 -4.16 14.74
CA HIS A 212 -10.66 -2.72 15.01
C HIS A 212 -11.23 -1.86 13.89
N ALA A 213 -11.25 -2.34 12.64
CA ALA A 213 -11.76 -1.52 11.56
C ALA A 213 -13.29 -1.30 11.67
N THR A 214 -13.77 -0.10 11.32
CA THR A 214 -15.19 0.16 11.13
C THR A 214 -15.51 0.40 9.66
N VAL A 215 -16.47 -0.39 9.17
CA VAL A 215 -16.90 -0.37 7.76
C VAL A 215 -18.28 0.25 7.56
N ARG A 216 -19.01 0.54 8.64
CA ARG A 216 -20.39 1.10 8.54
C ARG A 216 -20.41 2.57 8.15
N ARG A 217 -19.34 3.28 8.47
CA ARG A 217 -19.18 4.72 8.34
C ARG A 217 -17.73 4.97 7.95
N ASN A 218 -17.46 6.09 7.31
CA ASN A 218 -16.10 6.57 7.12
C ASN A 218 -15.81 7.65 8.16
N THR A 219 -14.64 7.59 8.78
CA THR A 219 -14.46 8.09 10.12
C THR A 219 -13.05 8.61 10.38
N TYR A 220 -12.93 9.74 11.08
CA TYR A 220 -11.64 10.41 11.28
C TYR A 220 -11.52 10.91 12.71
N SER A 221 -10.54 10.42 13.46
CA SER A 221 -10.45 10.73 14.90
C SER A 221 -10.13 12.20 15.19
N TRP A 222 -9.53 12.93 14.25
CA TRP A 222 -9.23 14.35 14.37
C TRP A 222 -10.41 15.27 13.99
N SER A 223 -11.46 14.75 13.35
CA SER A 223 -12.60 15.56 12.93
C SER A 223 -13.57 15.80 14.08
N GLY A 224 -13.89 17.08 14.36
CA GLY A 224 -14.92 17.45 15.33
C GLY A 224 -16.36 17.09 14.91
N GLN A 225 -16.58 16.74 13.64
CA GLN A 225 -17.88 16.30 13.12
C GLN A 225 -18.15 14.80 13.36
N TYR A 226 -17.19 14.10 13.99
CA TYR A 226 -17.12 12.64 13.96
C TYR A 226 -17.32 11.97 15.33
N ASN A 227 -18.15 10.92 15.41
CA ASN A 227 -18.18 9.93 16.48
C ASN A 227 -18.77 8.62 15.90
N VAL A 228 -18.19 7.43 16.19
CA VAL A 228 -18.69 6.15 15.66
C VAL A 228 -20.20 5.96 15.87
N THR A 229 -20.77 6.57 16.93
CA THR A 229 -22.20 6.47 17.26
C THR A 229 -23.06 7.53 16.57
N THR A 230 -22.54 8.72 16.24
CA THR A 230 -23.36 9.83 15.69
C THR A 230 -23.06 10.20 14.23
N THR A 231 -21.92 9.76 13.67
CA THR A 231 -21.54 10.08 12.28
C THR A 231 -22.56 9.52 11.28
N PRO A 232 -23.11 10.35 10.36
CA PRO A 232 -24.00 9.84 9.31
C PRO A 232 -23.29 8.81 8.42
N SER A 233 -24.02 7.81 7.91
CA SER A 233 -23.47 6.84 6.95
C SER A 233 -23.09 7.46 5.61
N THR A 234 -23.48 8.71 5.36
CA THR A 234 -23.15 9.48 4.15
C THR A 234 -21.92 10.38 4.33
N PHE A 235 -21.27 10.36 5.49
CA PHE A 235 -20.07 11.16 5.74
C PHE A 235 -18.84 10.55 5.04
N GLY A 236 -18.00 11.41 4.44
CA GLY A 236 -16.82 10.97 3.70
C GLY A 236 -17.17 9.99 2.58
N ALA A 237 -16.42 8.88 2.51
CA ALA A 237 -16.71 7.78 1.59
C ALA A 237 -17.91 6.90 2.01
N GLY A 238 -18.49 7.11 3.19
CA GLY A 238 -19.61 6.32 3.71
C GLY A 238 -19.25 4.86 4.06
N PRO A 239 -20.20 3.92 4.00
CA PRO A 239 -19.92 2.51 4.32
C PRO A 239 -18.94 1.89 3.32
N LEU A 240 -18.05 1.00 3.80
CA LEU A 240 -17.25 0.14 2.95
C LEU A 240 -18.12 -1.03 2.50
N LEU A 241 -18.43 -1.05 1.21
CA LEU A 241 -19.17 -2.14 0.59
C LEU A 241 -18.21 -3.22 0.11
N ASP A 242 -18.65 -4.47 0.11
CA ASP A 242 -17.97 -5.58 -0.53
C ASP A 242 -18.15 -5.49 -2.05
N TRP A 243 -17.05 -5.61 -2.79
CA TRP A 243 -17.02 -5.45 -4.25
C TRP A 243 -18.00 -6.36 -4.98
N ASP A 244 -18.05 -7.64 -4.62
CA ASP A 244 -18.84 -8.62 -5.37
C ASP A 244 -20.33 -8.50 -5.09
N THR A 245 -20.68 -8.22 -3.82
CA THR A 245 -22.07 -8.26 -3.35
C THR A 245 -22.73 -6.89 -3.28
N GLY A 246 -21.96 -5.80 -3.22
CA GLY A 246 -22.45 -4.44 -2.96
C GLY A 246 -23.09 -4.23 -1.59
N LYS A 247 -22.98 -5.23 -0.71
CA LYS A 247 -23.47 -5.15 0.67
C LYS A 247 -22.38 -4.59 1.56
N LEU A 248 -22.74 -4.15 2.75
CA LEU A 248 -21.75 -3.80 3.77
C LEU A 248 -20.74 -4.94 3.94
N LEU A 249 -19.44 -4.62 3.88
CA LEU A 249 -18.38 -5.60 4.03
C LEU A 249 -18.49 -6.32 5.38
N ASN A 250 -18.52 -7.66 5.37
CA ASN A 250 -18.55 -8.44 6.59
C ASN A 250 -17.12 -8.78 7.05
N ILE A 251 -16.47 -7.82 7.72
CA ILE A 251 -15.07 -7.95 8.12
C ILE A 251 -14.82 -9.20 8.98
N GLN A 252 -15.73 -9.52 9.90
CA GLN A 252 -15.59 -10.66 10.83
C GLN A 252 -15.65 -12.03 10.13
N ALA A 253 -16.16 -12.08 8.90
CA ALA A 253 -16.24 -13.31 8.11
C ALA A 253 -15.11 -13.44 7.08
N LEU A 254 -14.21 -12.45 6.99
CA LEU A 254 -13.07 -12.54 6.09
C LEU A 254 -12.15 -13.69 6.50
N THR A 255 -11.62 -14.36 5.49
CA THR A 255 -10.65 -15.45 5.62
C THR A 255 -9.33 -15.05 4.98
N ASN A 256 -8.28 -15.83 5.17
CA ASN A 256 -6.99 -15.55 4.54
C ASN A 256 -7.08 -15.57 3.01
N ASP A 257 -7.93 -16.43 2.44
CA ASP A 257 -8.13 -16.52 0.99
C ASP A 257 -8.74 -15.23 0.42
N ASP A 258 -9.48 -14.46 1.24
CA ASP A 258 -9.97 -13.15 0.82
C ASP A 258 -8.82 -12.15 0.56
N LEU A 259 -7.61 -12.39 1.07
CA LEU A 259 -6.45 -11.54 0.80
C LEU A 259 -5.96 -11.64 -0.66
N PHE A 260 -6.42 -12.60 -1.46
CA PHE A 260 -6.16 -12.64 -2.90
C PHE A 260 -7.11 -11.74 -3.71
N ARG A 261 -8.20 -11.26 -3.08
CA ARG A 261 -9.14 -10.32 -3.71
C ARG A 261 -8.54 -8.91 -3.63
N PRO A 262 -8.29 -8.21 -4.77
CA PRO A 262 -7.72 -6.87 -4.75
C PRO A 262 -8.46 -5.89 -3.84
N TRP A 263 -9.79 -5.97 -3.80
CA TRP A 263 -10.61 -5.10 -2.95
C TRP A 263 -10.25 -5.24 -1.48
N ILE A 264 -10.18 -6.47 -0.98
CA ILE A 264 -9.89 -6.73 0.43
C ILE A 264 -8.43 -6.42 0.74
N ASN A 265 -7.51 -6.91 -0.08
CA ASN A 265 -6.08 -6.77 0.15
C ASN A 265 -5.64 -5.30 0.25
N VAL A 266 -6.04 -4.49 -0.74
CA VAL A 266 -5.72 -3.06 -0.77
C VAL A 266 -6.38 -2.34 0.41
N HIS A 267 -7.65 -2.63 0.74
CA HIS A 267 -8.32 -1.97 1.85
C HIS A 267 -7.72 -2.30 3.22
N VAL A 268 -7.27 -3.53 3.45
CA VAL A 268 -6.59 -3.94 4.69
C VAL A 268 -5.23 -3.23 4.78
N ALA A 269 -4.37 -3.39 3.77
CA ALA A 269 -3.04 -2.79 3.78
C ALA A 269 -3.08 -1.26 3.94
N THR A 270 -3.91 -0.58 3.16
CA THR A 270 -3.99 0.88 3.20
C THR A 270 -4.63 1.42 4.48
N TRP A 271 -5.59 0.72 5.08
CA TRP A 271 -6.13 1.09 6.40
C TRP A 271 -5.02 1.04 7.45
N ILE A 272 -4.26 -0.06 7.48
CA ILE A 272 -3.16 -0.27 8.41
C ILE A 272 -2.07 0.80 8.22
N GLN A 273 -1.56 0.95 7.00
CA GLN A 273 -0.53 1.94 6.64
C GLN A 273 -0.98 3.35 7.02
N SER A 274 -2.22 3.73 6.68
CA SER A 274 -2.72 5.07 7.01
C SER A 274 -2.72 5.33 8.52
N ASN A 275 -3.15 4.37 9.34
CA ASN A 275 -3.19 4.53 10.78
C ASN A 275 -1.78 4.56 11.40
N LEU A 276 -0.83 3.80 10.87
CA LEU A 276 0.57 3.90 11.26
C LEU A 276 1.12 5.29 10.99
N ALA A 277 1.00 5.83 9.77
CA ALA A 277 1.50 7.16 9.47
C ALA A 277 0.89 8.24 10.38
N ARG A 278 -0.43 8.18 10.60
CA ARG A 278 -1.17 9.16 11.41
C ARG A 278 -0.85 9.09 12.90
N THR A 279 -0.38 7.94 13.37
CA THR A 279 0.10 7.73 14.73
C THR A 279 1.62 7.85 14.84
N SER A 280 2.31 8.37 13.81
CA SER A 280 3.78 8.46 13.80
C SER A 280 4.47 7.11 14.01
N SER A 281 3.98 6.09 13.30
CA SER A 281 4.37 4.68 13.38
C SER A 281 4.28 4.08 14.78
N GLN A 282 3.24 4.44 15.51
CA GLN A 282 2.96 3.81 16.77
C GLN A 282 2.52 2.36 16.56
N ASP A 283 2.94 1.48 17.46
CA ASP A 283 2.49 0.08 17.48
C ASP A 283 0.94 0.01 17.54
N PRO A 284 0.29 -0.75 16.63
CA PRO A 284 -1.15 -0.93 16.63
C PRO A 284 -1.78 -1.36 17.96
N TYR A 285 -1.05 -2.06 18.83
CA TYR A 285 -1.54 -2.44 20.18
C TYR A 285 -1.87 -1.23 21.07
N THR A 286 -1.40 -0.04 20.72
CA THR A 286 -1.66 1.19 21.48
C THR A 286 -2.81 2.03 20.94
N TRP A 287 -3.25 1.79 19.69
CA TRP A 287 -4.39 2.48 19.07
C TRP A 287 -5.69 2.40 19.90
N PRO A 288 -5.99 1.31 20.64
CA PRO A 288 -7.12 1.26 21.56
C PRO A 288 -7.12 2.34 22.65
N THR A 289 -5.97 2.99 22.93
CA THR A 289 -5.89 4.12 23.88
C THR A 289 -6.20 5.45 23.21
N VAL A 290 -5.77 5.64 21.96
CA VAL A 290 -5.99 6.87 21.18
C VAL A 290 -7.47 7.08 20.89
N TYR A 291 -8.16 6.02 20.53
CA TYR A 291 -9.57 6.06 20.15
C TYR A 291 -10.52 6.63 21.24
N PRO A 292 -10.54 6.13 22.49
CA PRO A 292 -11.40 6.66 23.55
C PRO A 292 -11.02 8.08 23.93
N LEU A 293 -9.74 8.43 23.95
CA LEU A 293 -9.29 9.82 24.20
C LEU A 293 -9.82 10.76 23.13
N SER A 294 -9.77 10.34 21.86
CA SER A 294 -10.30 11.14 20.75
C SER A 294 -11.82 11.31 20.88
N ASN A 295 -12.54 10.27 21.31
CA ASN A 295 -13.97 10.38 21.62
C ASN A 295 -14.25 11.37 22.76
N ILE A 296 -13.48 11.33 23.85
CA ILE A 296 -13.62 12.28 24.96
C ILE A 296 -13.38 13.71 24.48
N ALA A 297 -12.31 13.94 23.71
CA ALA A 297 -11.95 15.27 23.20
C ALA A 297 -13.05 15.89 22.34
N ARG A 298 -13.68 15.09 21.47
CA ARG A 298 -14.78 15.53 20.61
C ARG A 298 -16.06 15.87 21.40
N ASN A 299 -16.37 15.06 22.42
CA ASN A 299 -17.57 15.25 23.25
C ASN A 299 -17.36 16.24 24.41
N SER A 300 -16.14 16.74 24.61
CA SER A 300 -15.83 17.69 25.68
C SER A 300 -16.44 19.07 25.41
N GLY A 301 -17.05 19.64 26.46
CA GLY A 301 -17.53 21.02 26.46
C GLY A 301 -16.40 22.03 26.24
N LYS A 302 -16.75 23.26 25.84
CA LYS A 302 -15.81 24.32 25.41
C LYS A 302 -14.58 24.48 26.33
N TYR A 303 -14.77 24.43 27.64
CA TYR A 303 -13.70 24.65 28.62
C TYR A 303 -12.82 23.42 28.90
N ALA A 304 -13.30 22.20 28.63
CA ALA A 304 -12.53 20.96 28.81
C ALA A 304 -11.87 20.48 27.51
N ARG A 305 -12.30 21.01 26.36
CA ARG A 305 -11.90 20.57 25.02
C ARG A 305 -10.38 20.66 24.79
N THR A 306 -9.74 21.76 25.17
CA THR A 306 -8.29 21.93 24.97
C THR A 306 -7.50 20.88 25.74
N ALA A 307 -7.81 20.64 27.01
CA ALA A 307 -7.12 19.63 27.81
C ALA A 307 -7.35 18.21 27.25
N ALA A 308 -8.56 17.93 26.75
CA ALA A 308 -8.87 16.63 26.17
C ALA A 308 -8.15 16.39 24.83
N TRP A 309 -8.02 17.40 23.96
CA TRP A 309 -7.20 17.28 22.74
C TRP A 309 -5.71 17.17 23.05
N ASN A 310 -5.21 17.87 24.07
CA ASN A 310 -3.82 17.67 24.51
C ASN A 310 -3.56 16.22 24.94
N ALA A 311 -4.52 15.54 25.58
CA ALA A 311 -4.38 14.12 25.93
C ALA A 311 -4.32 13.21 24.69
N VAL A 312 -5.07 13.55 23.63
CA VAL A 312 -4.99 12.87 22.33
C VAL A 312 -3.61 13.08 21.70
N ASP A 313 -3.10 14.31 21.69
CA ASP A 313 -1.79 14.63 21.14
C ASP A 313 -0.66 13.88 21.86
N VAL A 314 -0.74 13.76 23.18
CA VAL A 314 0.20 12.96 23.99
C VAL A 314 0.13 11.48 23.63
N ALA A 315 -1.07 10.93 23.39
CA ALA A 315 -1.23 9.54 22.99
C ALA A 315 -0.74 9.26 21.55
N LEU A 316 -0.73 10.28 20.68
CA LEU A 316 -0.33 10.23 19.27
C LEU A 316 1.14 10.56 19.01
N VAL A 317 1.99 10.62 20.05
CA VAL A 317 3.43 10.86 19.90
C VAL A 317 4.09 9.73 19.09
N GLY A 318 3.62 8.49 19.27
CA GLY A 318 4.13 7.33 18.53
C GLY A 318 5.64 7.15 18.70
N ALA A 319 6.33 6.86 17.59
CA ALA A 319 7.79 6.84 17.52
C ALA A 319 8.41 8.25 17.32
N GLY A 320 7.61 9.32 17.37
CA GLY A 320 8.06 10.69 17.14
C GLY A 320 8.32 11.03 15.66
N LEU A 321 7.96 10.13 14.75
CA LEU A 321 8.22 10.29 13.32
C LEU A 321 7.24 11.26 12.64
N PRO A 322 7.64 11.89 11.52
CA PRO A 322 6.74 12.71 10.71
C PRO A 322 5.49 11.93 10.32
N ARG A 323 4.33 12.60 10.29
CA ARG A 323 3.09 11.95 9.85
C ARG A 323 2.98 12.08 8.34
N SER A 324 3.53 11.12 7.62
CA SER A 324 3.60 11.13 6.16
C SER A 324 3.46 9.74 5.55
N PHE A 325 3.25 9.65 4.25
CA PHE A 325 3.25 8.36 3.54
C PHE A 325 4.55 7.57 3.73
N LEU A 326 5.69 8.25 3.83
CA LEU A 326 6.97 7.56 4.06
C LEU A 326 6.98 6.81 5.39
N THR A 327 6.25 7.32 6.39
CA THR A 327 6.13 6.73 7.71
C THR A 327 5.10 5.60 7.77
N ALA A 328 4.13 5.60 6.84
CA ALA A 328 3.16 4.53 6.64
C ALA A 328 3.81 3.28 6.03
N LEU A 329 4.69 3.51 5.05
CA LEU A 329 5.31 2.50 4.23
C LEU A 329 6.48 1.85 4.98
N GLY A 330 6.65 0.53 4.82
CA GLY A 330 7.81 -0.18 5.35
C GLY A 330 7.85 -0.43 6.86
N SER A 331 6.88 0.03 7.66
CA SER A 331 6.81 -0.22 9.12
C SER A 331 6.78 -1.71 9.52
N TRP A 332 6.51 -2.60 8.56
CA TRP A 332 6.48 -4.06 8.71
C TRP A 332 7.78 -4.74 8.22
N VAL A 333 8.70 -3.97 7.66
CA VAL A 333 9.91 -4.44 6.95
C VAL A 333 11.19 -3.91 7.62
N ALA A 334 11.18 -2.64 8.03
CA ALA A 334 12.10 -2.05 9.00
C ALA A 334 11.47 -0.74 9.47
N GLY A 335 11.60 -0.39 10.76
CA GLY A 335 10.94 0.78 11.32
C GLY A 335 11.08 2.03 10.44
N PRO A 336 10.05 2.88 10.31
CA PRO A 336 10.06 4.04 9.40
C PRO A 336 10.97 5.19 9.85
N ALA A 337 11.87 4.92 10.80
CA ALA A 337 12.81 5.88 11.32
C ALA A 337 13.77 6.32 10.21
N VAL A 338 14.00 7.62 10.11
CA VAL A 338 14.96 8.23 9.18
C VAL A 338 16.39 8.22 9.73
N ASP A 339 16.53 8.02 11.03
CA ASP A 339 17.78 7.96 11.79
C ASP A 339 17.67 7.00 12.99
N GLY A 340 18.80 6.62 13.59
CA GLY A 340 18.85 5.72 14.75
C GLY A 340 18.75 4.22 14.40
N TYR A 341 18.93 3.37 15.41
CA TYR A 341 18.94 1.91 15.25
C TYR A 341 17.61 1.39 14.68
N GLY A 342 17.65 0.71 13.54
CA GLY A 342 16.46 0.22 12.82
C GLY A 342 15.90 1.20 11.77
N SER A 343 16.60 2.30 11.47
CA SER A 343 16.26 3.21 10.38
C SER A 343 16.60 2.68 8.99
N TYR A 344 15.75 2.99 8.00
CA TYR A 344 15.95 2.60 6.60
C TYR A 344 17.09 3.35 5.88
N THR A 345 17.70 4.34 6.54
CA THR A 345 18.87 5.06 6.00
C THR A 345 20.19 4.50 6.54
N GLN A 346 20.14 3.55 7.49
CA GLN A 346 21.35 3.01 8.11
C GLN A 346 22.16 2.14 7.13
N PRO A 347 23.50 2.20 7.19
CA PRO A 347 24.35 1.22 6.52
C PRO A 347 24.03 -0.21 7.02
N GLY A 348 23.62 -1.09 6.11
CA GLY A 348 23.23 -2.48 6.42
C GLY A 348 21.72 -2.74 6.42
N ASP A 349 20.89 -1.73 6.19
CA ASP A 349 19.48 -1.97 5.82
C ASP A 349 19.36 -2.40 4.35
N ASP A 350 19.38 -3.72 4.17
CA ASP A 350 19.28 -4.35 2.85
C ASP A 350 17.83 -4.58 2.40
N VAL A 351 16.83 -4.10 3.17
CA VAL A 351 15.41 -4.40 2.91
C VAL A 351 14.59 -3.14 2.66
N SER A 352 14.63 -2.14 3.55
CA SER A 352 13.76 -0.96 3.42
C SER A 352 14.29 0.06 2.41
N LYS A 353 15.61 0.26 2.31
CA LYS A 353 16.20 1.12 1.28
C LYS A 353 15.86 0.68 -0.17
N PRO A 354 16.01 -0.59 -0.57
CA PRO A 354 15.55 -1.06 -1.88
C PRO A 354 14.04 -0.90 -2.08
N TYR A 355 13.24 -1.17 -1.05
CA TYR A 355 11.78 -1.01 -1.08
C TYR A 355 11.37 0.44 -1.39
N PHE A 356 11.86 1.42 -0.64
CA PHE A 356 11.57 2.84 -0.89
C PHE A 356 12.12 3.32 -2.24
N SER A 357 13.25 2.78 -2.69
CA SER A 357 13.80 3.08 -4.01
C SER A 357 12.90 2.57 -5.13
N ASN A 358 12.30 1.38 -4.97
CA ASN A 358 11.36 0.81 -5.93
C ASN A 358 10.06 1.63 -6.00
N ILE A 359 9.53 2.06 -4.86
CA ILE A 359 8.37 2.95 -4.81
C ILE A 359 8.67 4.26 -5.53
N ALA A 360 9.81 4.90 -5.23
CA ALA A 360 10.22 6.15 -5.88
C ALA A 360 10.43 5.98 -7.40
N ALA A 361 10.94 4.84 -7.85
CA ALA A 361 11.09 4.52 -9.27
C ALA A 361 9.71 4.38 -9.97
N GLY A 362 8.77 3.65 -9.35
CA GLY A 362 7.39 3.53 -9.85
C GLY A 362 6.68 4.88 -9.91
N LEU A 363 6.83 5.71 -8.89
CA LEU A 363 6.31 7.08 -8.90
C LEU A 363 6.95 7.92 -10.01
N SER A 364 8.26 7.79 -10.23
CA SER A 364 8.94 8.56 -11.27
C SER A 364 8.35 8.30 -12.66
N VAL A 365 7.96 7.06 -12.92
CA VAL A 365 7.26 6.65 -14.15
C VAL A 365 5.88 7.27 -14.23
N LEU A 366 5.09 7.18 -13.15
CA LEU A 366 3.72 7.72 -13.10
C LEU A 366 3.67 9.24 -13.24
N TYR A 367 4.65 9.96 -12.68
CA TYR A 367 4.76 11.42 -12.81
C TYR A 367 5.53 11.88 -14.05
N ASN A 368 6.15 10.97 -14.79
CA ASN A 368 7.08 11.29 -15.86
C ASN A 368 8.14 12.34 -15.41
N ALA A 369 8.64 12.16 -14.19
CA ALA A 369 9.56 13.07 -13.52
C ALA A 369 10.42 12.29 -12.53
N THR A 370 11.62 12.79 -12.18
CA THR A 370 12.43 12.13 -11.15
C THR A 370 11.83 12.37 -9.76
N VAL A 371 11.31 11.31 -9.15
CA VAL A 371 10.80 11.30 -7.77
C VAL A 371 11.83 10.62 -6.88
N GLN A 372 12.20 11.26 -5.77
CA GLN A 372 13.08 10.71 -4.75
C GLN A 372 12.25 10.19 -3.58
N PRO A 373 12.74 9.20 -2.79
CA PRO A 373 12.01 8.71 -1.61
C PRO A 373 11.57 9.82 -0.65
N ALA A 374 12.37 10.87 -0.50
CA ALA A 374 12.05 12.04 0.34
C ALA A 374 10.77 12.78 -0.09
N TRP A 375 10.31 12.64 -1.35
CA TRP A 375 9.03 13.19 -1.80
C TRP A 375 7.84 12.63 -1.01
N LEU A 376 7.90 11.37 -0.57
CA LEU A 376 6.86 10.74 0.25
C LEU A 376 6.65 11.46 1.60
N ASN A 377 7.66 12.18 2.12
CA ASN A 377 7.51 13.01 3.32
C ASN A 377 6.65 14.26 3.08
N THR A 378 6.51 14.70 1.83
CA THR A 378 5.69 15.87 1.48
C THR A 378 4.20 15.56 1.51
N LEU A 379 3.83 14.27 1.45
CA LEU A 379 2.48 13.78 1.58
C LEU A 379 2.10 13.66 3.07
N THR A 380 1.88 14.81 3.70
CA THR A 380 1.62 14.92 5.15
C THR A 380 0.19 14.52 5.50
N LEU A 381 0.03 13.82 6.62
CA LEU A 381 -1.26 13.35 7.12
C LEU A 381 -1.62 13.99 8.47
N HIS A 382 -2.92 14.10 8.73
CA HIS A 382 -3.44 14.50 10.03
C HIS A 382 -3.19 13.43 11.10
N ALA A 383 -2.83 13.88 12.30
CA ALA A 383 -2.69 13.02 13.46
C ALA A 383 -4.01 12.34 13.84
N GLY A 384 -4.00 11.04 14.10
CA GLY A 384 -5.19 10.34 14.56
C GLY A 384 -5.36 8.93 13.99
N LEU A 385 -6.61 8.51 13.87
CA LEU A 385 -7.04 7.21 13.37
C LEU A 385 -8.17 7.37 12.35
N VAL A 386 -8.18 6.51 11.34
CA VAL A 386 -9.22 6.40 10.31
C VAL A 386 -9.89 5.05 10.42
N ASP A 387 -11.22 5.03 10.31
CA ASP A 387 -12.00 3.79 10.27
C ASP A 387 -11.64 2.84 11.39
N TYR A 388 -11.45 3.39 12.59
CA TYR A 388 -11.06 2.65 13.79
C TYR A 388 -12.17 2.71 14.85
N HIS A 389 -12.46 1.59 15.51
CA HIS A 389 -13.38 1.49 16.64
C HIS A 389 -12.87 0.60 17.77
#